data_AF-A0A356FFB0-F1
#
_entry.id   AF-A0A356FFB0-F1
#
_cell.length_a   1.000
_cell.length_b   1.000
_cell.length_c   1.000
_cell.angle_alpha   90.00
_cell.angle_beta   90.00
_cell.angle_gamma   90.00
#
_symmetry.space_group_name_H-M   'P 1'
#
loop_
_entity.id
_entity.type
_entity.pdbx_description
1 polymer ?
#
loop_
_entity_poly.entity_id
_entity_poly.type
_entity_poly.pdbx_seq_one_letter_code
_entity_poly.pdbx_strand_id
1 'polypeptide(L)' 'QNVEIPMLPRPLTSKERRTRALQLLDGVKLKKRAESSVLGLSGGERQRVAIARALANSPPLLLA' A
#
# COMPACT_ATOMS: atom_id res chain seq x y z
N GLN A 1 -4.86 2.52 -4.99
CA GLN A 1 -5.27 3.75 -4.27
C GLN A 1 -4.91 3.78 -2.78
N ASN A 2 -5.43 2.90 -1.90
CA ASN A 2 -5.21 3.06 -0.44
C ASN A 2 -3.74 3.08 0.01
N VAL A 3 -2.87 2.33 -0.67
CA VAL A 3 -1.42 2.30 -0.40
C VAL A 3 -0.71 3.55 -0.92
N GLU A 4 -1.28 4.27 -1.87
CA GLU A 4 -0.68 5.47 -2.48
C GLU A 4 -0.91 6.74 -1.64
N ILE A 5 -1.95 6.78 -0.80
CA ILE A 5 -2.33 7.95 0.00
C ILE A 5 -1.15 8.55 0.79
N PRO A 6 -0.35 7.76 1.53
CA PRO A 6 0.78 8.31 2.28
C PRO A 6 1.85 8.95 1.40
N MET A 7 1.91 8.60 0.10
CA MET A 7 2.90 9.11 -0.85
C MET A 7 2.48 10.42 -1.51
N LEU A 8 1.22 10.87 -1.33
CA LEU A 8 0.71 12.11 -1.96
C LEU A 8 1.54 13.36 -1.65
N PRO A 9 2.07 13.56 -0.42
CA PRO A 9 2.90 14.72 -0.12
C PRO A 9 4.31 14.67 -0.75
N ARG A 10 4.73 13.52 -1.33
CA ARG A 10 6.06 13.37 -1.93
C ARG A 10 6.06 13.85 -3.39
N PRO A 11 7.20 14.33 -3.91
CA PRO A 11 7.36 14.72 -5.31
C PRO A 11 7.47 13.49 -6.22
N LEU A 12 6.43 12.66 -6.25
CA LEU A 12 6.32 11.47 -7.08
C LEU A 12 5.21 11.70 -8.11
N THR A 13 5.44 11.24 -9.35
CA THR A 13 4.40 11.16 -10.38
C THR A 13 3.34 10.12 -9.99
N SER A 14 2.16 10.22 -10.60
CA SER A 14 1.10 9.22 -10.44
C SER A 14 1.57 7.80 -10.81
N LYS A 15 2.38 7.68 -11.86
CA LYS A 15 2.95 6.41 -12.32
C LYS A 15 3.91 5.82 -11.28
N GLU A 16 4.79 6.62 -10.70
CA GLU A 16 5.74 6.15 -9.67
C GLU A 16 5.01 5.70 -8.40
N ARG A 17 4.01 6.46 -7.94
CA ARG A 17 3.17 6.05 -6.80
C ARG A 17 2.47 4.73 -7.06
N ARG A 18 1.86 4.57 -8.25
CA ARG A 18 1.18 3.33 -8.65
C ARG A 18 2.16 2.15 -8.69
N THR A 19 3.33 2.31 -9.31
CA THR A 19 4.36 1.27 -9.35
C THR A 19 4.80 0.86 -7.94
N ARG A 20 5.09 1.83 -7.07
CA ARG A 20 5.50 1.56 -5.69
C ARG A 20 4.39 0.85 -4.90
N ALA A 21 3.15 1.30 -5.01
CA ALA A 21 2.01 0.70 -4.35
C ALA A 21 1.80 -0.76 -4.80
N LEU A 22 1.95 -1.05 -6.09
CA LEU A 22 1.86 -2.40 -6.62
C LEU A 22 2.97 -3.31 -6.08
N GLN A 23 4.20 -2.82 -5.97
CA GLN A 23 5.32 -3.57 -5.37
C GLN A 23 5.05 -3.92 -3.90
N LEU A 24 4.55 -2.96 -3.11
CA LEU A 24 4.25 -3.17 -1.70
C LEU A 24 3.08 -4.15 -1.51
N LEU A 25 2.05 -4.06 -2.34
CA LEU A 25 0.94 -5.02 -2.35
C LEU A 25 1.39 -6.41 -2.77
N ASP A 26 2.36 -6.53 -3.68
CA ASP A 26 2.96 -7.82 -4.06
C ASP A 26 3.67 -8.47 -2.87
N GLY A 27 4.47 -7.68 -2.13
CA GLY A 27 5.18 -8.14 -0.93
C GLY A 27 4.26 -8.70 0.17
N VAL A 28 3.00 -8.26 0.21
CA VAL A 28 1.98 -8.78 1.14
C VAL A 28 0.95 -9.71 0.49
N LYS A 29 1.24 -10.22 -0.71
CA LYS A 29 0.41 -11.17 -1.49
C LYS A 29 -0.99 -10.64 -1.83
N LEU A 30 -1.11 -9.33 -2.09
CA LEU A 30 -2.37 -8.64 -2.41
C LEU A 30 -2.37 -7.89 -3.74
N LYS A 31 -1.38 -8.12 -4.62
CA LYS A 31 -1.30 -7.46 -5.93
C LYS A 31 -2.58 -7.59 -6.77
N LYS A 32 -3.21 -8.77 -6.78
CA LYS A 32 -4.49 -9.02 -7.49
C LYS A 32 -5.68 -8.27 -6.91
N ARG A 33 -5.54 -7.74 -5.68
CA ARG A 33 -6.57 -6.98 -4.96
C ARG A 33 -6.26 -5.47 -4.96
N ALA A 34 -5.33 -5.01 -5.79
CA ALA A 34 -4.91 -3.60 -5.86
C ALA A 34 -6.05 -2.64 -6.22
N GLU A 35 -7.06 -3.14 -6.94
CA GLU A 35 -8.26 -2.38 -7.35
C GLU A 35 -9.49 -2.73 -6.49
N SER A 36 -9.36 -3.66 -5.53
CA SER A 36 -10.45 -4.00 -4.62
C SER A 36 -10.74 -2.85 -3.66
N SER A 37 -12.03 -2.57 -3.44
CA SER A 37 -12.47 -1.69 -2.36
C SER A 37 -12.03 -2.26 -1.00
N VAL A 38 -11.64 -1.39 -0.07
CA VAL A 38 -11.22 -1.78 1.29
C VAL A 38 -12.31 -2.56 2.03
N LEU A 39 -13.57 -2.22 1.75
CA LEU A 39 -14.75 -2.85 2.35
C LEU A 39 -14.91 -4.33 1.92
N GLY A 40 -14.28 -4.73 0.81
CA GLY A 40 -14.29 -6.12 0.30
C GLY A 40 -13.07 -6.96 0.71
N LEU A 41 -12.23 -6.48 1.63
CA LEU A 41 -11.08 -7.20 2.15
C LEU A 41 -11.42 -7.90 3.46
N SER A 42 -10.96 -9.14 3.64
CA SER A 42 -11.05 -9.84 4.94
C SER A 42 -10.23 -9.13 6.03
N GLY A 43 -10.44 -9.47 7.31
CA GLY A 43 -9.68 -8.87 8.42
C GLY A 43 -8.16 -8.97 8.25
N GLY A 44 -7.67 -10.17 7.90
CA GLY A 44 -6.24 -10.38 7.64
C GLY A 44 -5.74 -9.66 6.38
N GLU A 45 -6.56 -9.53 5.34
CA GLU A 45 -6.22 -8.73 4.16
C GLU A 45 -6.10 -7.23 4.52
N ARG A 46 -7.02 -6.71 5.33
CA ARG A 46 -6.98 -5.31 5.82
C ARG A 46 -5.71 -5.03 6.62
N GLN A 47 -5.31 -5.95 7.51
CA GLN A 47 -4.06 -5.81 8.26
C GLN A 47 -2.84 -5.78 7.33
N ARG A 48 -2.78 -6.66 6.33
CA ARG A 48 -1.70 -6.66 5.34
C ARG A 48 -1.66 -5.39 4.50
N VAL A 49 -2.81 -4.83 4.12
CA VAL A 49 -2.88 -3.51 3.47
C VAL A 49 -2.38 -2.41 4.41
N ALA A 50 -2.68 -2.45 5.71
CA ALA A 50 -2.17 -1.49 6.68
C ALA A 50 -0.64 -1.53 6.79
N ILE A 51 -0.04 -2.72 6.78
CA ILE A 51 1.43 -2.89 6.74
C ILE A 51 2.01 -2.29 5.46
N ALA A 52 1.43 -2.61 4.30
CA ALA A 52 1.87 -2.04 3.02
C ALA A 52 1.77 -0.50 2.99
N ARG A 53 0.72 0.07 3.60
CA ARG A 53 0.55 1.52 3.76
C ARG A 53 1.62 2.13 4.65
N ALA A 54 1.94 1.50 5.77
CA ALA A 54 2.98 1.99 6.67
C ALA A 54 4.36 2.01 5.98
N LEU A 55 4.64 1.01 5.13
CA LEU A 55 5.87 0.91 4.34
C LEU A 55 5.94 1.85 3.12
N ALA A 56 4.84 2.54 2.76
CA ALA A 56 4.70 3.30 1.52
C ALA A 56 5.84 4.31 1.29
N ASN A 57 6.22 5.01 2.36
CA ASN A 57 7.24 6.06 2.31
C ASN A 57 8.65 5.59 2.68
N SER A 58 8.87 4.27 2.75
CA SER A 58 10.14 3.67 3.21
C SER A 58 10.58 4.24 4.56
N PRO A 59 9.74 4.13 5.62
CA PRO A 59 10.13 4.63 6.93
C PRO A 59 11.37 3.88 7.44
N PRO A 60 12.23 4.54 8.24
CA PRO A 60 13.41 3.90 8.80
C PRO A 60 13.07 2.87 9.90
N LEU A 61 11.87 2.96 10.49
CA LEU A 61 11.38 2.08 11.55
C LEU A 61 9.86 1.88 11.43
N LEU A 62 9.40 0.67 11.73
CA LEU A 62 7.99 0.35 11.95
C LEU A 62 7.80 -0.18 13.38
N LEU A 63 6.74 0.28 14.04
CA LEU A 63 6.30 -0.20 15.35
C LEU A 63 4.98 -0.95 15.15
N ALA A 64 4.88 -2.15 15.72
CA ALA A 64 3.75 -3.06 15.57
C ALA A 64 3.44 -3.76 16.89
#